data_AF-A0A2V6HIK7-F1
#
_entry.id   AF-A0A2V6HIK7-F1
#
_cell.length_a   1.000
_cell.length_b   1.000
_cell.length_c   1.000
_cell.angle_alpha   90.00
_cell.angle_beta   90.00
_cell.angle_gamma   90.00
#
_symmetry.space_group_name_H-M   'P 1'
#
loop_
_entity.id
_entity.type
_entity.pdbx_description
1 polymer ?
#
loop_
_entity_poly.entity_id
_entity_poly.type
_entity_poly.pdbx_seq_one_letter_code
_entity_poly.pdbx_strand_id
1 'polypeptide(L)'
;MVGDDGQGNQIGMAPGAKWIGCRNMDANVGTPDRYIECMQWFLAPTRINGTDPDPTKAPDITNNSWECPPSEGCSAPTLQAAVEAQAAAGIMMVSAAQNSGPNCSTVQNPPGIYEATYTAGALNTGTDTIASFSSRGPVIADGSNRIKPDISAPGTGTRSCTNASDSSYANFSGTSMATPHIAGAVALLWSAIPSLRHQLTATRDALNNSAVHISSTQCGAAGPPNSVYGWGRVDVFAAVGGGTPTPTPTATPTATATPTASPTATATATATPRPTPTPRLGPTPRPRPTPLPRP
;
A
#
# COMPACT_ATOMS: atom_id res chain seq x y z
N MET A 1 -5.06 7.77 -4.82
CA MET A 1 -4.42 9.07 -5.13
C MET A 1 -5.34 9.90 -5.99
N VAL A 2 -5.50 9.55 -7.26
CA VAL A 2 -6.51 10.09 -8.19
C VAL A 2 -7.74 9.18 -8.23
N GLY A 3 -8.83 9.62 -8.87
CA GLY A 3 -10.01 8.80 -9.12
C GLY A 3 -11.33 9.56 -9.05
N ASP A 4 -11.91 9.80 -10.22
CA ASP A 4 -13.25 10.33 -10.45
C ASP A 4 -13.77 9.72 -11.75
N ASP A 5 -14.96 9.11 -11.73
CA ASP A 5 -15.59 8.53 -12.92
C ASP A 5 -16.52 9.51 -13.66
N GLY A 6 -16.65 10.75 -13.18
CA GLY A 6 -17.53 11.77 -13.73
C GLY A 6 -19.04 11.48 -13.55
N GLN A 7 -19.39 10.37 -12.88
CA GLN A 7 -20.77 9.93 -12.63
C GLN A 7 -21.11 9.93 -11.12
N GLY A 8 -20.21 10.45 -10.29
CA GLY A 8 -20.40 10.67 -8.86
C GLY A 8 -19.56 9.77 -7.96
N ASN A 9 -18.78 8.84 -8.50
CA ASN A 9 -17.86 7.99 -7.71
C ASN A 9 -16.47 8.63 -7.67
N GLN A 10 -16.29 9.57 -6.74
CA GLN A 10 -15.03 10.23 -6.44
C GLN A 10 -14.34 9.55 -5.26
N ILE A 11 -13.31 8.74 -5.54
CA ILE A 11 -12.61 7.95 -4.51
C ILE A 11 -11.14 8.36 -4.33
N GLY A 12 -10.60 9.16 -5.23
CA GLY A 12 -9.25 9.70 -5.12
C GLY A 12 -9.18 10.82 -4.08
N MET A 13 -8.07 10.92 -3.36
CA MET A 13 -7.79 12.08 -2.52
C MET A 13 -7.65 13.37 -3.34
N ALA A 14 -7.04 13.30 -4.52
CA ALA A 14 -6.90 14.43 -5.44
C ALA A 14 -7.47 14.07 -6.83
N PRO A 15 -8.80 14.08 -7.01
CA PRO A 15 -9.43 13.61 -8.25
C PRO A 15 -9.07 14.47 -9.47
N GLY A 16 -8.79 15.76 -9.29
CA GLY A 16 -8.37 16.67 -10.36
C GLY A 16 -6.89 16.61 -10.74
N ALA A 17 -6.08 15.80 -10.04
CA ALA A 17 -4.66 15.68 -10.38
C ALA A 17 -4.45 14.82 -11.64
N LYS A 18 -3.50 15.23 -12.48
CA LYS A 18 -3.04 14.43 -13.62
C LYS A 18 -2.07 13.36 -13.16
N TRP A 19 -1.88 12.32 -13.97
CA TRP A 19 -0.94 11.24 -13.67
C TRP A 19 -0.08 10.89 -14.89
N ILE A 20 1.10 10.37 -14.59
CA ILE A 20 2.05 9.77 -15.51
C ILE A 20 2.60 8.51 -14.84
N GLY A 21 2.88 7.47 -15.61
CA GLY A 21 3.27 6.16 -15.07
C GLY A 21 4.56 5.65 -15.68
N CYS A 22 5.39 5.04 -14.86
CA CYS A 22 6.55 4.26 -15.29
C CYS A 22 6.50 2.89 -14.61
N ARG A 23 6.59 1.82 -15.40
CA ARG A 23 6.51 0.44 -14.92
C ARG A 23 7.91 -0.05 -14.57
N ASN A 24 8.22 -0.14 -13.29
CA ASN A 24 9.51 -0.67 -12.80
C ASN A 24 9.46 -2.13 -12.30
N MET A 25 8.26 -2.73 -12.22
CA MET A 25 8.06 -4.10 -11.74
C MET A 25 7.37 -4.98 -12.78
N ASP A 26 7.71 -6.27 -12.78
CA ASP A 26 7.05 -7.34 -13.52
C ASP A 26 6.56 -8.41 -12.56
N ALA A 27 5.25 -8.67 -12.53
CA ALA A 27 4.60 -9.56 -11.57
C ALA A 27 5.02 -9.33 -10.09
N ASN A 28 5.09 -8.07 -9.67
CA ASN A 28 5.55 -7.61 -8.34
C ASN A 28 7.05 -7.79 -8.05
N VAL A 29 7.87 -8.01 -9.08
CA VAL A 29 9.33 -8.10 -8.95
C VAL A 29 9.99 -7.00 -9.77
N GLY A 30 10.76 -6.13 -9.12
CA GLY A 30 11.59 -5.13 -9.78
C GLY A 30 13.08 -5.47 -9.79
N THR A 31 13.87 -4.55 -10.33
CA THR A 31 15.34 -4.59 -10.29
C THR A 31 15.87 -3.18 -10.09
N PRO A 32 17.06 -2.99 -9.49
CA PRO A 32 17.71 -1.69 -9.34
C PRO A 32 17.68 -0.85 -10.62
N ASP A 33 18.00 -1.45 -11.77
CA ASP A 33 18.02 -0.78 -13.06
C ASP A 33 16.65 -0.19 -13.42
N ARG A 34 15.57 -0.97 -13.27
CA ARG A 34 14.20 -0.53 -13.59
C ARG A 34 13.70 0.55 -12.62
N TYR A 35 14.07 0.44 -11.35
CA TYR A 35 13.74 1.46 -10.36
C TYR A 35 14.42 2.78 -10.70
N ILE A 36 15.72 2.75 -10.97
CA ILE A 36 16.53 3.92 -11.29
C ILE A 36 16.11 4.52 -12.63
N GLU A 37 15.85 3.70 -13.66
CA GLU A 37 15.36 4.14 -14.97
C GLU A 37 14.05 4.93 -14.83
N CYS A 38 13.08 4.44 -14.05
CA CYS A 38 11.86 5.19 -13.80
C CYS A 38 12.11 6.48 -13.02
N MET A 39 12.98 6.46 -12.01
CA MET A 39 13.31 7.67 -11.25
C MET A 39 13.97 8.73 -12.15
N GLN A 40 14.87 8.31 -13.04
CA GLN A 40 15.55 9.17 -13.99
C GLN A 40 14.60 9.69 -15.06
N TRP A 41 13.71 8.84 -15.59
CA TRP A 41 12.71 9.23 -16.57
C TRP A 41 11.75 10.29 -16.01
N PHE A 42 11.38 10.19 -14.73
CA PHE A 42 10.57 11.24 -14.09
C PHE A 42 11.29 12.59 -13.96
N LEU A 43 12.61 12.69 -14.08
CA LEU A 43 13.30 13.99 -14.13
C LEU A 43 13.09 14.70 -15.48
N ALA A 44 13.00 13.94 -16.58
CA ALA A 44 12.78 14.47 -17.92
C ALA A 44 12.11 13.42 -18.83
N PRO A 45 10.77 13.27 -18.74
CA PRO A 45 10.07 12.25 -19.51
C PRO A 45 10.33 12.35 -21.01
N THR A 46 10.62 11.21 -21.62
CA THR A 46 10.85 11.04 -23.07
C THR A 46 9.59 10.54 -23.78
N ARG A 47 9.61 10.59 -25.12
CA ARG A 47 8.67 9.83 -25.96
C ARG A 47 8.95 8.32 -25.86
N ILE A 48 8.02 7.48 -26.34
CA ILE A 48 8.12 6.00 -26.31
C ILE A 48 9.39 5.48 -27.00
N ASN A 49 9.88 6.17 -28.03
CA ASN A 49 11.11 5.84 -28.75
C ASN A 49 12.40 6.33 -28.04
N GLY A 50 12.29 6.89 -26.82
CA GLY A 50 13.41 7.40 -26.05
C GLY A 50 13.89 8.81 -26.44
N THR A 51 13.23 9.48 -27.39
CA THR A 51 13.65 10.83 -27.84
C THR A 51 12.99 11.95 -27.05
N ASP A 52 13.56 13.15 -27.18
CA ASP A 52 12.98 14.42 -26.71
C ASP A 52 12.65 14.46 -25.21
N PRO A 53 13.68 14.35 -24.34
CA PRO A 53 13.49 14.50 -22.91
C PRO A 53 12.92 15.88 -22.59
N ASP A 54 11.85 15.91 -21.79
CA ASP A 54 11.11 17.15 -21.49
C ASP A 54 10.90 17.30 -19.97
N PRO A 55 11.78 18.04 -19.26
CA PRO A 55 11.64 18.30 -17.82
C PRO A 55 10.32 18.99 -17.43
N THR A 56 9.64 19.67 -18.36
CA THR A 56 8.35 20.31 -18.07
C THR A 56 7.21 19.30 -17.87
N LYS A 57 7.45 18.02 -18.21
CA LYS A 57 6.54 16.90 -17.97
C LYS A 57 6.86 16.10 -16.71
N ALA A 58 7.89 16.48 -15.96
CA ALA A 58 8.22 15.83 -14.69
C ALA A 58 7.00 15.85 -13.74
N PRO A 59 6.71 14.76 -13.03
CA PRO A 59 5.65 14.76 -12.04
C PRO A 59 6.05 15.62 -10.84
N ASP A 60 5.06 16.23 -10.22
CA ASP A 60 5.18 16.93 -8.94
C ASP A 60 5.53 15.97 -7.78
N ILE A 61 4.93 14.77 -7.81
CA ILE A 61 4.92 13.80 -6.72
C ILE A 61 5.09 12.40 -7.33
N THR A 62 5.97 11.57 -6.76
CA THR A 62 6.06 10.14 -7.13
C THR A 62 5.49 9.27 -6.02
N ASN A 63 4.60 8.34 -6.39
CA ASN A 63 4.03 7.35 -5.46
C ASN A 63 4.73 6.00 -5.63
N ASN A 64 5.39 5.53 -4.58
CA ASN A 64 6.23 4.34 -4.60
C ASN A 64 5.68 3.33 -3.59
N SER A 65 4.59 2.65 -3.97
CA SER A 65 3.90 1.61 -3.20
C SER A 65 4.58 0.23 -3.29
N TRP A 66 5.90 0.23 -3.30
CA TRP A 66 6.80 -0.92 -3.46
C TRP A 66 8.07 -0.68 -2.64
N GLU A 67 8.88 -1.72 -2.50
CA GLU A 67 10.20 -1.67 -1.89
C GLU A 67 11.21 -2.36 -2.80
N CYS A 68 12.50 -2.11 -2.59
CA CYS A 68 13.59 -2.80 -3.28
C CYS A 68 14.42 -3.59 -2.25
N PRO A 69 14.08 -4.86 -2.00
CA PRO A 69 14.78 -5.70 -1.05
C PRO A 69 16.06 -6.33 -1.63
N PRO A 70 16.90 -6.98 -0.80
CA PRO A 70 18.05 -7.74 -1.27
C PRO A 70 17.71 -8.82 -2.30
N SER A 71 16.53 -9.42 -2.24
CA SER A 71 16.07 -10.41 -3.23
C SER A 71 15.88 -9.83 -4.63
N GLU A 72 15.75 -8.52 -4.77
CA GLU A 72 15.71 -7.81 -6.05
C GLU A 72 17.07 -7.23 -6.46
N GLY A 73 18.10 -7.39 -5.62
CA GLY A 73 19.45 -6.87 -5.86
C GLY A 73 19.73 -5.51 -5.22
N CYS A 74 18.88 -5.05 -4.31
CA CYS A 74 19.10 -3.80 -3.59
C CYS A 74 19.85 -3.97 -2.27
N SER A 75 20.65 -2.96 -1.95
CA SER A 75 21.25 -2.69 -0.65
C SER A 75 20.82 -1.29 -0.21
N ALA A 76 21.09 -0.93 1.05
CA ALA A 76 20.74 0.38 1.59
C ALA A 76 21.10 1.57 0.66
N PRO A 77 22.31 1.69 0.07
CA PRO A 77 22.64 2.82 -0.81
C PRO A 77 22.12 2.72 -2.24
N THR A 78 21.57 1.58 -2.67
CA THR A 78 21.35 1.27 -4.11
C THR A 78 20.51 2.30 -4.85
N LEU A 79 19.49 2.87 -4.20
CA LEU A 79 18.60 3.86 -4.82
C LEU A 79 18.85 5.30 -4.33
N GLN A 80 19.80 5.51 -3.41
CA GLN A 80 19.91 6.75 -2.64
C GLN A 80 20.12 7.97 -3.54
N ALA A 81 21.11 7.92 -4.43
CA ALA A 81 21.42 9.02 -5.34
C ALA A 81 20.25 9.38 -6.27
N ALA A 82 19.47 8.38 -6.73
CA ALA A 82 18.32 8.61 -7.59
C ALA A 82 17.17 9.28 -6.83
N VAL A 83 16.91 8.88 -5.58
CA VAL A 83 15.92 9.53 -4.71
C VAL A 83 16.34 10.96 -4.37
N GLU A 84 17.60 11.19 -4.05
CA GLU A 84 18.15 12.52 -3.76
C GLU A 84 18.08 13.43 -5.00
N ALA A 85 18.32 12.90 -6.20
CA ALA A 85 18.16 13.65 -7.45
C ALA A 85 16.71 14.09 -7.70
N GLN A 86 15.72 13.24 -7.41
CA GLN A 86 14.31 13.63 -7.47
C GLN A 86 13.99 14.73 -6.45
N ALA A 87 14.47 14.60 -5.21
CA ALA A 87 14.28 15.63 -4.19
C ALA A 87 14.92 16.97 -4.59
N ALA A 88 16.12 16.94 -5.16
CA ALA A 88 16.82 18.12 -5.68
C ALA A 88 16.08 18.79 -6.85
N ALA A 89 15.34 18.02 -7.64
CA ALA A 89 14.47 18.52 -8.70
C ALA A 89 13.11 19.04 -8.18
N GLY A 90 12.86 19.00 -6.86
CA GLY A 90 11.58 19.42 -6.27
C GLY A 90 10.46 18.40 -6.45
N ILE A 91 10.77 17.15 -6.78
CA ILE A 91 9.81 16.05 -6.90
C ILE A 91 9.64 15.40 -5.52
N MET A 92 8.43 15.43 -4.98
CA MET A 92 8.16 14.81 -3.68
C MET A 92 8.01 13.30 -3.81
N MET A 93 9.02 12.55 -3.38
CA MET A 93 8.91 11.09 -3.30
C MET A 93 8.10 10.68 -2.06
N VAL A 94 6.99 9.99 -2.29
CA VAL A 94 6.20 9.32 -1.25
C VAL A 94 6.36 7.80 -1.40
N SER A 95 6.70 7.10 -0.31
CA SER A 95 6.93 5.65 -0.33
C SER A 95 6.18 4.93 0.78
N ALA A 96 5.89 3.64 0.57
CA ALA A 96 5.33 2.78 1.59
C ALA A 96 6.34 2.51 2.73
N ALA A 97 5.85 2.44 3.96
CA ALA A 97 6.66 2.02 5.11
C ALA A 97 7.04 0.53 5.05
N GLN A 98 6.38 -0.27 4.21
CA GLN A 98 6.48 -1.74 4.10
C GLN A 98 5.48 -2.47 5.01
N ASN A 99 5.33 -3.79 4.80
CA ASN A 99 4.27 -4.60 5.43
C ASN A 99 4.83 -5.71 6.33
N SER A 100 5.95 -5.46 7.00
CA SER A 100 6.69 -6.42 7.82
C SER A 100 6.57 -6.17 9.33
N GLY A 101 5.59 -5.39 9.76
CA GLY A 101 5.23 -5.23 11.17
C GLY A 101 4.77 -6.53 11.83
N PRO A 102 4.58 -6.57 13.16
CA PRO A 102 4.53 -5.42 14.07
C PRO A 102 5.85 -5.12 14.80
N ASN A 103 6.92 -5.86 14.49
CA ASN A 103 8.20 -5.65 15.19
C ASN A 103 8.81 -4.29 14.82
N CYS A 104 9.63 -3.74 15.72
CA CYS A 104 10.40 -2.54 15.45
C CYS A 104 11.51 -2.82 14.43
N SER A 105 11.98 -1.76 13.78
CA SER A 105 13.03 -1.81 12.78
C SER A 105 12.70 -2.68 11.57
N THR A 106 11.45 -2.63 11.11
CA THR A 106 10.89 -3.36 9.97
C THR A 106 10.68 -2.48 8.74
N VAL A 107 11.02 -1.19 8.82
CA VAL A 107 11.31 -0.34 7.64
C VAL A 107 12.77 -0.57 7.27
N GLN A 108 13.03 -1.45 6.29
CA GLN A 108 14.40 -1.95 6.02
C GLN A 108 14.87 -1.73 4.59
N ASN A 109 13.95 -1.60 3.63
CA ASN A 109 14.30 -1.54 2.22
C ASN A 109 14.12 -0.14 1.59
N PRO A 110 14.98 0.25 0.63
CA PRO A 110 14.75 1.40 -0.24
C PRO A 110 13.40 1.37 -0.98
N PRO A 111 12.82 2.53 -1.34
CA PRO A 111 13.29 3.88 -1.01
C PRO A 111 12.72 4.38 0.33
N GLY A 112 11.84 3.62 0.98
CA GLY A 112 11.15 4.00 2.23
C GLY A 112 12.09 4.23 3.42
N ILE A 113 13.33 3.73 3.35
CA ILE A 113 14.33 4.01 4.36
C ILE A 113 14.89 5.42 4.30
N TYR A 114 14.95 6.12 3.16
CA TYR A 114 15.78 7.34 3.00
C TYR A 114 15.21 8.61 3.65
N GLU A 115 16.08 9.59 3.92
CA GLU A 115 15.70 10.91 4.44
C GLU A 115 14.97 11.77 3.39
N ALA A 116 15.40 11.65 2.14
CA ALA A 116 14.78 12.31 1.01
C ALA A 116 13.38 11.74 0.66
N THR A 117 12.97 10.62 1.27
CA THR A 117 11.65 10.00 1.06
C THR A 117 10.66 10.38 2.16
N TYR A 118 9.41 10.66 1.79
CA TYR A 118 8.30 10.78 2.73
C TYR A 118 7.52 9.46 2.82
N THR A 119 7.71 8.74 3.91
CA THR A 119 7.33 7.33 4.10
C THR A 119 6.01 7.23 4.86
N ALA A 120 5.06 6.48 4.31
CA ALA A 120 3.70 6.35 4.81
C ALA A 120 3.46 5.02 5.54
N GLY A 121 3.07 5.11 6.82
CA GLY A 121 2.52 4.00 7.61
C GLY A 121 1.03 3.77 7.35
N ALA A 122 0.54 2.57 7.68
CA ALA A 122 -0.86 2.19 7.49
C ALA A 122 -1.63 2.10 8.81
N LEU A 123 -2.72 2.84 8.91
CA LEU A 123 -3.72 2.73 9.97
C LEU A 123 -4.83 1.76 9.57
N ASN A 124 -5.48 1.18 10.57
CA ASN A 124 -6.78 0.55 10.36
C ASN A 124 -7.79 1.64 9.99
N THR A 125 -8.43 1.49 8.84
CA THR A 125 -9.39 2.48 8.31
C THR A 125 -10.54 2.68 9.29
N GLY A 126 -10.84 3.95 9.58
CA GLY A 126 -11.87 4.34 10.54
C GLY A 126 -11.40 4.40 11.99
N THR A 127 -10.11 4.16 12.27
CA THR A 127 -9.54 4.27 13.62
C THR A 127 -8.18 5.00 13.60
N ASP A 128 -7.65 5.27 14.80
CA ASP A 128 -6.28 5.75 15.02
C ASP A 128 -5.33 4.64 15.50
N THR A 129 -5.66 3.38 15.17
CA THR A 129 -4.81 2.23 15.49
C THR A 129 -3.96 1.85 14.29
N ILE A 130 -2.66 1.67 14.52
CA ILE A 130 -1.75 1.20 13.46
C ILE A 130 -2.15 -0.21 13.01
N ALA A 131 -2.13 -0.47 11.71
CA ALA A 131 -2.33 -1.82 11.19
C ALA A 131 -1.17 -2.73 11.65
N SER A 132 -1.46 -3.97 12.01
CA SER A 132 -0.45 -4.89 12.54
C SER A 132 0.70 -5.14 11.57
N PHE A 133 0.40 -5.19 10.27
CA PHE A 133 1.39 -5.37 9.21
C PHE A 133 2.23 -4.13 8.96
N SER A 134 1.80 -2.92 9.35
CA SER A 134 2.55 -1.70 9.03
C SER A 134 3.93 -1.78 9.65
N SER A 135 4.95 -1.71 8.81
CA SER A 135 6.35 -1.66 9.25
C SER A 135 6.62 -0.41 10.10
N ARG A 136 7.59 -0.54 10.98
CA ARG A 136 7.92 0.41 12.05
C ARG A 136 9.42 0.65 12.08
N GLY A 137 9.81 1.87 12.37
CA GLY A 137 11.21 2.21 12.60
C GLY A 137 11.72 1.71 13.96
N PRO A 138 12.89 2.21 14.39
CA PRO A 138 13.79 3.07 13.62
C PRO A 138 14.42 2.33 12.43
N VAL A 139 14.92 3.08 11.44
CA VAL A 139 15.68 2.51 10.32
C VAL A 139 17.08 2.15 10.80
N ILE A 140 17.37 0.86 10.89
CA ILE A 140 18.70 0.34 11.25
C ILE A 140 19.50 -0.15 10.05
N ALA A 141 18.84 -0.36 8.91
CA ALA A 141 19.41 -1.00 7.72
C ALA A 141 20.57 -0.22 7.09
N ASP A 142 20.63 1.09 7.31
CA ASP A 142 21.69 1.99 6.83
C ASP A 142 22.51 2.61 7.99
N GLY A 143 22.31 2.14 9.22
CA GLY A 143 22.96 2.67 10.42
C GLY A 143 22.49 4.06 10.87
N SER A 144 21.49 4.66 10.20
CA SER A 144 21.06 6.04 10.48
C SER A 144 20.21 6.18 11.75
N ASN A 145 19.58 5.10 12.22
CA ASN A 145 18.60 5.11 13.33
C ASN A 145 17.46 6.10 13.15
N ARG A 146 17.15 6.49 11.90
CA ARG A 146 16.11 7.49 11.61
C ARG A 146 14.72 6.99 11.97
N ILE A 147 13.88 7.90 12.45
CA ILE A 147 12.47 7.60 12.74
C ILE A 147 11.73 7.47 11.41
N LYS A 148 11.08 6.32 11.21
CA LYS A 148 10.12 6.06 10.12
C LYS A 148 8.94 5.24 10.69
N PRO A 149 7.73 5.29 10.10
CA PRO A 149 7.32 6.16 8.98
C PRO A 149 7.38 7.65 9.35
N ASP A 150 7.29 8.55 8.36
CA ASP A 150 7.18 9.99 8.63
C ASP A 150 5.75 10.34 9.04
N ILE A 151 4.74 9.72 8.41
CA ILE A 151 3.32 9.99 8.68
C ILE A 151 2.51 8.72 8.42
N SER A 152 1.27 8.66 8.94
CA SER A 152 0.38 7.52 8.75
C SER A 152 -0.94 7.93 8.10
N ALA A 153 -1.54 7.02 7.33
CA ALA A 153 -2.84 7.21 6.68
C ALA A 153 -3.67 5.92 6.72
N PRO A 154 -4.99 5.97 6.43
CA PRO A 154 -5.79 4.76 6.26
C PRO A 154 -5.18 3.81 5.23
N GLY A 155 -5.03 2.54 5.59
CA GLY A 155 -4.39 1.54 4.74
C GLY A 155 -5.03 0.15 4.78
N THR A 156 -6.18 -0.04 5.43
CA THR A 156 -6.89 -1.34 5.47
C THR A 156 -8.23 -1.28 4.76
N GLY A 157 -8.60 -2.31 4.00
CA GLY A 157 -9.91 -2.36 3.33
C GLY A 157 -10.19 -1.12 2.46
N THR A 158 -9.15 -0.54 1.87
CA THR A 158 -9.26 0.68 1.06
C THR A 158 -9.83 0.31 -0.30
N ARG A 159 -10.98 0.90 -0.64
CA ARG A 159 -11.60 0.72 -1.96
C ARG A 159 -10.82 1.49 -3.03
N SER A 160 -10.41 0.82 -4.09
CA SER A 160 -9.76 1.44 -5.25
C SER A 160 -10.14 0.71 -6.54
N CYS A 161 -9.87 1.33 -7.69
CA CYS A 161 -10.02 0.69 -9.00
C CYS A 161 -9.09 -0.52 -9.14
N THR A 162 -9.45 -1.46 -10.01
CA THR A 162 -8.60 -2.59 -10.40
C THR A 162 -8.42 -2.63 -11.91
N ASN A 163 -7.47 -3.44 -12.39
CA ASN A 163 -7.25 -3.67 -13.82
C ASN A 163 -8.18 -4.73 -14.42
N ALA A 164 -9.18 -5.24 -13.68
CA ALA A 164 -10.09 -6.27 -14.18
C ALA A 164 -11.11 -5.73 -15.20
N SER A 165 -11.52 -4.45 -15.07
CA SER A 165 -12.33 -3.72 -16.05
C SER A 165 -12.34 -2.22 -15.73
N ASP A 166 -12.81 -1.39 -16.67
CA ASP A 166 -12.92 0.08 -16.52
C ASP A 166 -13.83 0.52 -15.36
N SER A 167 -14.71 -0.37 -14.89
CA SER A 167 -15.64 -0.14 -13.78
C SER A 167 -15.33 -0.98 -12.54
N SER A 168 -14.21 -1.71 -12.53
CA SER A 168 -13.88 -2.63 -11.45
C SER A 168 -13.28 -1.92 -10.25
N TYR A 169 -13.79 -2.25 -9.06
CA TYR A 169 -13.27 -1.80 -7.77
C TYR A 169 -13.13 -2.98 -6.82
N ALA A 170 -12.10 -2.95 -5.98
CA ALA A 170 -11.88 -3.91 -4.91
C ALA A 170 -11.33 -3.20 -3.67
N ASN A 171 -11.37 -3.91 -2.55
CA ASN A 171 -10.78 -3.46 -1.29
C ASN A 171 -9.45 -4.17 -1.07
N PHE A 172 -8.39 -3.41 -0.83
CA PHE A 172 -7.07 -3.95 -0.49
C PHE A 172 -6.54 -3.34 0.81
N SER A 173 -5.57 -4.02 1.42
CA SER A 173 -4.90 -3.59 2.63
C SER A 173 -3.39 -3.60 2.42
N GLY A 174 -2.71 -2.57 2.91
CA GLY A 174 -1.27 -2.43 2.83
C GLY A 174 -0.84 -0.99 3.03
N THR A 175 0.43 -0.78 3.39
CA THR A 175 1.05 0.55 3.28
C THR A 175 0.99 1.07 1.85
N SER A 176 0.96 0.17 0.86
CA SER A 176 0.67 0.47 -0.56
C SER A 176 -0.64 1.23 -0.81
N MET A 177 -1.63 1.18 0.09
CA MET A 177 -2.88 1.94 0.02
C MET A 177 -2.77 3.28 0.78
N ALA A 178 -1.99 3.32 1.86
CA ALA A 178 -1.71 4.56 2.60
C ALA A 178 -0.81 5.53 1.81
N THR A 179 0.21 5.03 1.09
CA THR A 179 1.12 5.83 0.25
C THR A 179 0.38 6.72 -0.76
N PRO A 180 -0.55 6.21 -1.60
CA PRO A 180 -1.27 7.04 -2.56
C PRO A 180 -2.32 7.94 -1.89
N HIS A 181 -2.68 7.67 -0.64
CA HIS A 181 -3.50 8.58 0.16
C HIS A 181 -2.67 9.82 0.55
N ILE A 182 -1.44 9.61 1.06
CA ILE A 182 -0.49 10.70 1.38
C ILE A 182 -0.10 11.48 0.11
N ALA A 183 0.22 10.81 -0.99
CA ALA A 183 0.56 11.48 -2.25
C ALA A 183 -0.60 12.37 -2.74
N GLY A 184 -1.85 11.91 -2.59
CA GLY A 184 -3.01 12.74 -2.90
C GLY A 184 -3.22 13.91 -1.92
N ALA A 185 -2.92 13.72 -0.63
CA ALA A 185 -2.94 14.80 0.35
C ALA A 185 -1.91 15.89 0.03
N VAL A 186 -0.70 15.52 -0.42
CA VAL A 186 0.31 16.49 -0.92
C VAL A 186 -0.24 17.25 -2.13
N ALA A 187 -0.86 16.57 -3.10
CA ALA A 187 -1.43 17.21 -4.28
C ALA A 187 -2.57 18.19 -3.91
N LEU A 188 -3.44 17.83 -2.97
CA LEU A 188 -4.47 18.75 -2.44
C LEU A 188 -3.85 19.97 -1.77
N LEU A 189 -2.85 19.76 -0.91
CA LEU A 189 -2.15 20.84 -0.23
C LEU A 189 -1.50 21.81 -1.22
N TRP A 190 -0.84 21.30 -2.26
CA TRP A 190 -0.23 22.13 -3.31
C TRP A 190 -1.25 22.82 -4.21
N SER A 191 -2.43 22.24 -4.40
CA SER A 191 -3.54 22.89 -5.09
C SER A 191 -4.10 24.06 -4.28
N ALA A 192 -4.27 23.88 -2.97
CA ALA A 192 -4.81 24.90 -2.07
C ALA A 192 -3.80 26.00 -1.72
N ILE A 193 -2.52 25.64 -1.59
CA ILE A 193 -1.43 26.55 -1.23
C ILE A 193 -0.29 26.39 -2.27
N PRO A 194 -0.42 27.03 -3.45
CA PRO A 194 0.54 26.85 -4.55
C PRO A 194 1.99 27.23 -4.21
N SER A 195 2.21 28.10 -3.21
CA SER A 195 3.56 28.47 -2.75
C SER A 195 4.32 27.31 -2.07
N LEU A 196 3.63 26.24 -1.66
CA LEU A 196 4.27 25.03 -1.12
C LEU A 196 4.72 24.05 -2.23
N ARG A 197 4.25 24.22 -3.47
CA ARG A 197 4.59 23.32 -4.57
C ARG A 197 6.12 23.30 -4.77
N HIS A 198 6.70 22.09 -4.81
CA HIS A 198 8.15 21.84 -4.87
C HIS A 198 8.96 22.27 -3.64
N GLN A 199 8.34 22.86 -2.61
CA GLN A 199 8.99 23.19 -1.35
C GLN A 199 8.91 21.99 -0.40
N LEU A 200 9.75 20.98 -0.62
CA LEU A 200 9.60 19.66 0.03
C LEU A 200 9.63 19.74 1.55
N THR A 201 10.56 20.50 2.13
CA THR A 201 10.63 20.69 3.59
C THR A 201 9.39 21.38 4.13
N ALA A 202 9.00 22.52 3.56
CA ALA A 202 7.81 23.26 3.99
C ALA A 202 6.51 22.44 3.82
N THR A 203 6.45 21.59 2.80
CA THR A 203 5.33 20.66 2.56
C THR A 203 5.26 19.59 3.64
N ARG A 204 6.40 18.98 4.00
CA ARG A 204 6.48 18.01 5.10
C ARG A 204 6.08 18.67 6.42
N ASP A 205 6.63 19.85 6.72
CA ASP A 205 6.32 20.58 7.94
C ASP A 205 4.83 20.92 8.05
N ALA A 206 4.20 21.36 6.96
CA ALA A 206 2.77 21.63 6.93
C ALA A 206 1.94 20.37 7.28
N LEU A 207 2.25 19.23 6.66
CA LEU A 207 1.54 17.96 6.95
C LEU A 207 1.84 17.41 8.35
N ASN A 208 3.09 17.53 8.81
CA ASN A 208 3.54 17.02 10.11
C ASN A 208 2.93 17.83 11.26
N ASN A 209 2.91 19.16 11.14
CA ASN A 209 2.38 20.06 12.16
C ASN A 209 0.84 20.00 12.22
N SER A 210 0.18 19.68 11.11
CA SER A 210 -1.28 19.57 11.06
C SER A 210 -1.80 18.16 11.38
N ALA A 211 -0.94 17.14 11.37
CA ALA A 211 -1.32 15.77 11.64
C ALA A 211 -2.00 15.62 13.00
N VAL A 212 -2.94 14.67 13.10
CA VAL A 212 -3.42 14.22 14.40
C VAL A 212 -2.33 13.38 15.04
N HIS A 213 -1.61 13.99 15.98
CA HIS A 213 -0.47 13.38 16.66
C HIS A 213 -0.91 12.18 17.51
N ILE A 214 -0.29 11.03 17.27
CA ILE A 214 -0.57 9.78 18.00
C ILE A 214 0.71 9.32 18.66
N SER A 215 0.69 9.25 20.00
CA SER A 215 1.85 8.85 20.79
C SER A 215 1.96 7.33 20.93
N SER A 216 3.18 6.79 20.88
CA SER A 216 3.44 5.36 21.12
C SER A 216 4.87 5.10 21.56
N THR A 217 5.04 4.33 22.64
CA THR A 217 6.35 3.92 23.17
C THR A 217 6.81 2.55 22.66
N GLN A 218 6.09 1.94 21.70
CA GLN A 218 6.36 0.55 21.32
C GLN A 218 7.74 0.36 20.66
N CYS A 219 8.23 1.36 19.93
CA CYS A 219 9.48 1.29 19.17
C CYS A 219 10.42 2.46 19.46
N GLY A 220 10.46 2.89 20.73
CA GLY A 220 11.35 3.96 21.20
C GLY A 220 10.61 5.06 21.95
N ALA A 221 11.08 6.30 21.80
CA ALA A 221 10.44 7.46 22.40
C ALA A 221 9.00 7.62 21.90
N ALA A 222 8.14 8.16 22.78
CA ALA A 222 6.70 8.24 22.55
C ALA A 222 6.31 9.12 21.34
N GLY A 223 7.17 10.06 20.95
CA GLY A 223 6.91 11.04 19.90
C GLY A 223 5.77 12.01 20.23
N PRO A 224 5.33 12.83 19.26
CA PRO A 224 5.67 12.80 17.82
C PRO A 224 7.03 13.47 17.47
N PRO A 225 7.72 13.02 16.39
CA PRO A 225 7.43 11.79 15.67
C PRO A 225 7.85 10.56 16.50
N ASN A 226 7.19 9.41 16.29
CA ASN A 226 7.62 8.12 16.82
C ASN A 226 7.74 7.06 15.73
N SER A 227 8.46 5.98 16.01
CA SER A 227 8.75 4.90 15.06
C SER A 227 7.54 4.01 14.70
N VAL A 228 6.33 4.31 15.21
CA VAL A 228 5.11 3.54 14.91
C VAL A 228 4.19 4.33 13.98
N TYR A 229 3.92 5.59 14.33
CA TYR A 229 2.95 6.45 13.66
C TYR A 229 3.60 7.59 12.86
N GLY A 230 4.91 7.81 13.01
CA GLY A 230 5.56 9.03 12.56
C GLY A 230 5.01 10.23 13.33
N TRP A 231 4.66 11.29 12.60
CA TRP A 231 3.96 12.46 13.13
C TRP A 231 2.49 12.19 13.46
N GLY A 232 1.93 11.03 13.09
CA GLY A 232 0.54 10.67 13.39
C GLY A 232 -0.31 10.47 12.14
N ARG A 233 -1.63 10.58 12.28
CA ARG A 233 -2.56 10.47 11.15
C ARG A 233 -2.56 11.77 10.35
N VAL A 234 -2.41 11.67 9.03
CA VAL A 234 -2.56 12.82 8.13
C VAL A 234 -3.90 13.54 8.31
N ASP A 235 -3.85 14.87 8.38
CA ASP A 235 -5.02 15.74 8.35
C ASP A 235 -4.76 16.89 7.36
N VAL A 236 -5.16 16.67 6.11
CA VAL A 236 -4.97 17.64 5.02
C VAL A 236 -5.92 18.83 5.16
N PHE A 237 -7.08 18.65 5.80
CA PHE A 237 -8.01 19.75 6.05
C PHE A 237 -7.41 20.74 7.04
N ALA A 238 -6.80 20.23 8.12
CA ALA A 238 -5.97 21.01 9.02
C ALA A 238 -4.79 21.68 8.30
N ALA A 239 -4.11 20.96 7.40
CA ALA A 239 -2.96 21.50 6.66
C ALA A 239 -3.30 22.71 5.78
N VAL A 240 -4.52 22.75 5.21
CA VAL A 240 -4.98 23.87 4.36
C VAL A 240 -5.66 25.00 5.14
N GLY A 241 -5.57 24.97 6.48
CA GLY A 241 -6.13 26.01 7.35
C GLY A 241 -7.61 25.81 7.72
N GLY A 242 -8.21 24.66 7.39
CA GLY A 242 -9.47 24.25 7.99
C GLY A 242 -9.21 23.86 9.45
N GLY A 243 -9.92 24.42 10.43
CA GLY A 243 -9.73 24.01 11.84
C GLY A 243 -9.87 22.50 12.02
N THR A 244 -9.32 21.93 13.10
CA THR A 244 -9.43 20.48 13.38
C THR A 244 -10.88 20.02 13.26
N PRO A 245 -11.20 19.06 12.37
CA PRO A 245 -12.55 18.55 12.27
C PRO A 245 -12.91 17.92 13.62
N THR A 246 -14.04 18.36 14.19
CA THR A 246 -14.59 17.71 15.39
C THR A 246 -14.75 16.22 15.07
N PRO A 247 -14.23 15.30 15.89
CA PRO A 247 -14.36 13.88 15.61
C PRO A 247 -15.84 13.55 15.46
N THR A 248 -16.25 13.13 14.27
CA THR A 248 -17.58 12.57 14.06
C THR A 248 -17.68 11.37 15.00
N PRO A 249 -18.61 11.35 15.97
CA PRO A 249 -18.76 10.21 16.85
C PRO A 249 -18.95 8.96 16.00
N THR A 250 -18.07 7.97 16.20
CA THR A 250 -18.24 6.63 15.66
C THR A 250 -19.64 6.17 16.01
N ALA A 251 -20.50 5.92 15.01
CA ALA A 251 -21.82 5.38 15.24
C ALA A 251 -21.65 4.13 16.11
N THR A 252 -22.21 4.15 17.32
CA THR A 252 -22.29 2.98 18.18
C THR A 252 -22.87 1.85 17.33
N PRO A 253 -22.21 0.69 17.21
CA PRO A 253 -22.78 -0.41 16.47
C PRO A 253 -24.16 -0.70 17.07
N THR A 254 -25.21 -0.48 16.29
CA THR A 254 -26.56 -0.91 16.65
C THR A 254 -26.43 -2.38 17.01
N ALA A 255 -26.78 -2.73 18.26
CA ALA A 255 -26.68 -4.09 18.75
C ALA A 255 -27.32 -5.04 17.72
N THR A 256 -26.49 -5.88 17.08
CA THR A 256 -26.97 -6.96 16.25
C THR A 256 -27.91 -7.79 17.11
N ALA A 257 -29.18 -7.91 16.68
CA ALA A 257 -30.15 -8.74 17.37
C ALA A 257 -29.52 -10.11 17.62
N THR A 258 -29.53 -10.54 18.89
CA THR A 258 -29.13 -11.88 19.31
C THR A 258 -29.77 -12.89 18.36
N PRO A 259 -29.00 -13.81 17.73
CA PRO A 259 -29.61 -14.83 16.90
C PRO A 259 -30.57 -15.65 17.75
N THR A 260 -31.86 -15.55 17.45
CA THR A 260 -32.88 -16.44 18.01
C THR A 260 -32.44 -17.87 17.76
N ALA A 261 -32.37 -18.68 18.81
CA ALA A 261 -31.99 -20.08 18.72
C ALA A 261 -32.81 -20.78 17.63
N SER A 262 -32.12 -21.36 16.65
CA SER A 262 -32.72 -22.23 15.65
C SER A 262 -33.34 -23.44 16.36
N PRO A 263 -34.59 -23.84 16.05
CA PRO A 263 -35.20 -25.01 16.69
C PRO A 263 -34.38 -26.27 16.39
N THR A 264 -34.14 -27.05 17.44
CA THR A 264 -33.52 -28.38 17.39
C THR A 264 -34.30 -29.27 16.43
N ALA A 265 -33.62 -29.86 15.44
CA ALA A 265 -34.22 -30.85 14.57
C ALA A 265 -34.59 -32.11 15.37
N THR A 266 -35.89 -32.44 15.38
CA THR A 266 -36.42 -33.70 15.91
C THR A 266 -35.87 -34.87 15.09
N ALA A 267 -35.37 -35.91 15.76
CA ALA A 267 -34.85 -37.11 15.13
C ALA A 267 -35.94 -37.84 14.31
N THR A 268 -35.72 -37.99 13.01
CA THR A 268 -36.54 -38.84 12.13
C THR A 268 -36.08 -40.29 12.25
N ALA A 269 -37.05 -41.20 12.42
CA ALA A 269 -36.84 -42.63 12.64
C ALA A 269 -36.03 -43.32 11.53
N THR A 270 -35.13 -44.20 11.96
CA THR A 270 -34.26 -45.07 11.15
C THR A 270 -35.09 -46.01 10.27
N ALA A 271 -34.87 -45.98 8.95
CA ALA A 271 -35.39 -46.98 8.02
C ALA A 271 -34.53 -48.27 8.06
N THR A 272 -35.21 -49.42 8.17
CA THR A 272 -34.63 -50.77 8.21
C THR A 272 -33.92 -51.13 6.89
N PRO A 273 -32.74 -51.77 6.91
CA PRO A 273 -32.01 -52.12 5.69
C PRO A 273 -32.67 -53.27 4.91
N ARG A 274 -32.74 -53.10 3.58
CA ARG A 274 -33.17 -54.12 2.61
C ARG A 274 -32.01 -55.09 2.31
N PRO A 275 -32.23 -56.42 2.25
CA PRO A 275 -31.15 -57.38 2.00
C PRO A 275 -30.60 -57.30 0.57
N THR A 276 -29.27 -57.42 0.47
CA THR A 276 -28.45 -57.43 -0.75
C THR A 276 -28.56 -58.79 -1.48
N PRO A 277 -28.79 -58.84 -2.80
CA PRO A 277 -28.73 -60.10 -3.55
C PRO A 277 -27.29 -60.53 -3.86
N THR A 278 -27.02 -61.82 -3.70
CA THR A 278 -25.73 -62.51 -3.88
C THR A 278 -25.26 -62.48 -5.36
N PRO A 279 -23.95 -62.25 -5.66
CA PRO A 279 -23.44 -62.29 -7.03
C PRO A 279 -23.20 -63.73 -7.51
N ARG A 280 -23.55 -64.00 -8.78
CA ARG A 280 -23.29 -65.27 -9.49
C ARG A 280 -21.93 -65.17 -10.21
N LEU A 281 -21.03 -66.13 -9.96
CA LEU A 281 -19.70 -66.20 -10.59
C LEU A 281 -19.81 -66.50 -12.09
N GLY A 282 -19.21 -65.64 -12.92
CA GLY A 282 -18.99 -65.86 -14.36
C GLY A 282 -17.60 -66.45 -14.65
N PRO A 283 -17.38 -67.11 -15.81
CA PRO A 283 -16.15 -67.84 -16.07
C PRO A 283 -14.96 -66.94 -16.45
N THR A 284 -13.78 -67.35 -15.97
CA THR A 284 -12.45 -66.73 -16.13
C THR A 284 -11.96 -66.66 -17.58
N PRO A 285 -11.35 -65.54 -18.03
CA PRO A 285 -10.68 -65.45 -19.34
C PRO A 285 -9.28 -66.07 -19.35
N ARG A 286 -8.91 -66.67 -20.49
CA ARG A 286 -7.59 -67.30 -20.78
C ARG A 286 -6.51 -66.25 -21.12
N PRO A 287 -5.22 -66.46 -20.79
CA PRO A 287 -4.17 -65.47 -21.02
C PRO A 287 -3.74 -65.37 -22.50
N ARG A 288 -3.41 -64.15 -22.94
CA ARG A 288 -2.90 -63.79 -24.27
C ARG A 288 -1.36 -63.87 -24.30
N PRO A 289 -0.72 -64.42 -25.35
CA PRO A 289 0.75 -64.49 -25.43
C PRO A 289 1.40 -63.16 -25.86
N THR A 290 2.57 -62.89 -25.27
CA THR A 290 3.45 -61.75 -25.51
C THR A 290 4.25 -61.90 -26.81
N PRO A 291 4.47 -60.85 -27.63
CA PRO A 291 5.32 -60.95 -28.83
C PRO A 291 6.82 -60.88 -28.48
N LEU A 292 7.63 -61.68 -29.17
CA LEU A 292 9.10 -61.66 -29.11
C LEU A 292 9.70 -60.43 -29.82
N PRO A 293 10.90 -59.96 -29.39
CA PRO A 293 11.64 -58.90 -30.06
C PRO A 293 12.45 -59.45 -31.25
N ARG A 294 12.65 -58.62 -32.28
CA ARG A 294 13.56 -58.89 -33.40
C ARG A 294 14.29 -57.60 -33.81
N PRO A 295 15.46 -57.76 -34.47
CA PRO A 295 16.72 -57.09 -34.15
C PRO A 295 16.88 -55.66 -34.68
#